data_AF-A0A8H4UUL6-F1
#
_entry.id   AF-A0A8H4UUL6-F1
#
_cell.length_a   1.000
_cell.length_b   1.000
_cell.length_c   1.000
_cell.angle_alpha   90.00
_cell.angle_beta   90.00
_cell.angle_gamma   90.00
#
_symmetry.space_group_name_H-M   'P 1'
#
loop_
_entity.id
_entity.type
_entity.pdbx_description
1 polymer ?
#
loop_
_entity_poly.entity_id
_entity_poly.type
_entity_poly.pdbx_seq_one_letter_code
_entity_poly.pdbx_strand_id
1 'polypeptide(L)'
;MPVRYTTAQNRAKSALLRFYKDKTIYVKSKAKDAMQKHRDKRAISIAARATSAALTLFPKMKFPESNPELVFWDGGLLNNKPIDQLWYSLFELVAPKGAAPVVSCLISLGTGYARLEMHKRP
;
A
#
# COMPACT_ATOMS: atom_id res chain seq x y z
N MET A 1 10.91 -3.97 8.33
CA MET A 1 10.64 -4.49 6.97
C MET A 1 9.55 -3.62 6.33
N PRO A 2 9.76 -2.94 5.19
CA PRO A 2 8.78 -1.96 4.72
C PRO A 2 7.65 -2.64 3.95
N VAL A 3 6.45 -2.62 4.53
CA VAL A 3 5.19 -2.81 3.81
C VAL A 3 4.89 -1.51 3.06
N ARG A 4 4.48 -1.59 1.79
CA ARG A 4 4.18 -0.42 0.94
C ARG A 4 2.75 -0.45 0.43
N TYR A 5 2.10 0.70 0.40
CA TYR A 5 0.65 0.81 0.18
C TYR A 5 0.40 1.50 -1.16
N THR A 6 -0.47 0.96 -2.00
CA THR A 6 -0.83 1.63 -3.24
C THR A 6 -2.26 1.31 -3.65
N THR A 7 -2.88 2.20 -4.39
CA THR A 7 -4.27 2.03 -4.85
C THR A 7 -4.29 1.66 -6.31
N ALA A 8 -4.84 0.50 -6.68
CA ALA A 8 -5.04 0.12 -8.08
C ALA A 8 -6.31 0.80 -8.64
N GLN A 9 -6.13 1.97 -9.28
CA GLN A 9 -7.17 2.86 -9.78
C GLN A 9 -8.19 2.13 -10.66
N ASN A 10 -7.73 1.39 -11.67
CA ASN A 10 -8.60 0.74 -12.66
C ASN A 10 -9.40 -0.44 -12.09
N ARG A 11 -9.22 -0.78 -10.81
CA ARG A 11 -9.92 -1.85 -10.12
C ARG A 11 -10.60 -1.40 -8.82
N ALA A 12 -10.53 -0.11 -8.47
CA ALA A 12 -11.06 0.46 -7.23
C ALA A 12 -10.69 -0.36 -5.97
N LYS A 13 -9.43 -0.81 -5.90
CA LYS A 13 -8.93 -1.66 -4.81
C LYS A 13 -7.65 -1.10 -4.24
N SER A 14 -7.51 -1.17 -2.91
CA SER A 14 -6.21 -1.02 -2.26
C SER A 14 -5.37 -2.28 -2.52
N ALA A 15 -4.07 -2.09 -2.71
CA ALA A 15 -3.10 -3.15 -2.87
C ALA A 15 -1.99 -2.95 -1.84
N LEU A 16 -1.76 -3.99 -1.04
CA LEU A 16 -0.65 -4.03 -0.08
C LEU A 16 0.53 -4.75 -0.72
N LEU A 17 1.62 -4.02 -0.96
CA LEU A 17 2.87 -4.58 -1.46
C LEU A 17 3.71 -5.05 -0.27
N ARG A 18 4.00 -6.34 -0.25
CA ARG A 18 4.62 -7.06 0.86
C ARG A 18 5.88 -7.78 0.38
N PHE A 19 6.82 -7.97 1.29
CA PHE A 19 8.03 -8.77 1.05
C PHE A 19 7.97 -10.16 1.69
N TYR A 20 7.13 -10.36 2.71
CA TYR A 20 6.96 -11.68 3.34
C TYR A 20 6.13 -12.61 2.47
N LYS A 21 6.38 -13.92 2.58
CA LYS A 21 5.56 -14.94 1.93
C LYS A 21 4.21 -14.98 2.62
N ASP A 22 3.17 -14.63 1.89
CA ASP A 22 1.80 -14.78 2.33
C ASP A 22 1.44 -16.28 2.31
N LYS A 23 1.18 -16.84 3.50
CA LYS A 23 0.84 -18.26 3.68
C LYS A 23 -0.68 -18.50 3.63
N THR A 24 -1.46 -17.44 3.50
CA THR A 24 -2.90 -17.42 3.84
C THR A 24 -3.70 -16.60 2.83
N ILE A 25 -3.39 -16.73 1.53
CA ILE A 25 -4.15 -15.98 0.52
C ILE A 25 -5.48 -16.67 0.23
N TYR A 26 -6.52 -16.25 0.95
CA TYR A 26 -7.88 -16.80 0.80
C TYR A 26 -8.71 -16.15 -0.31
N VAL A 27 -8.22 -15.06 -0.95
CA VAL A 27 -9.02 -14.25 -1.88
C VAL A 27 -8.38 -14.16 -3.26
N LYS A 28 -9.16 -14.53 -4.30
CA LYS A 28 -8.80 -14.32 -5.71
C LYS A 28 -8.91 -12.83 -6.04
N SER A 29 -7.91 -12.24 -6.70
CA SER A 29 -8.02 -10.86 -7.18
C SER A 29 -7.28 -10.65 -8.50
N LYS A 30 -7.94 -9.96 -9.44
CA LYS A 30 -7.34 -9.61 -10.74
C LYS A 30 -6.05 -8.79 -10.60
N ALA A 31 -5.94 -7.97 -9.54
CA ALA A 31 -4.72 -7.23 -9.25
C ALA A 31 -3.58 -8.16 -8.80
N LYS A 32 -3.88 -9.15 -7.94
CA LYS A 32 -2.91 -10.19 -7.57
C LYS A 32 -2.47 -10.98 -8.80
N ASP A 33 -3.39 -11.40 -9.64
CA ASP A 33 -3.10 -12.20 -10.83
C ASP A 33 -2.18 -11.44 -11.80
N ALA A 34 -2.49 -10.17 -12.08
CA ALA A 34 -1.63 -9.29 -12.90
C ALA A 34 -0.24 -9.07 -12.26
N MET A 35 -0.16 -8.85 -10.94
CA MET A 35 1.12 -8.73 -10.22
C MET A 35 1.91 -10.05 -10.18
N GLN A 36 1.23 -11.20 -10.22
CA GLN A 36 1.86 -12.53 -10.28
C GLN A 36 2.38 -12.83 -11.68
N LYS A 37 1.61 -12.49 -12.71
CA LYS A 37 1.97 -12.66 -14.13
C LYS A 37 3.27 -11.94 -14.48
N HIS A 38 3.48 -10.74 -13.93
CA HIS A 38 4.69 -9.93 -14.15
C HIS A 38 5.60 -9.91 -12.91
N ARG A 39 5.74 -11.05 -12.23
CA ARG A 39 6.49 -11.18 -10.97
C ARG A 39 7.94 -10.74 -11.10
N ASP A 40 8.56 -11.09 -12.21
CA ASP A 40 9.93 -10.76 -12.63
C ASP A 40 10.17 -9.25 -12.71
N LYS A 41 9.14 -8.47 -13.03
CA LYS A 41 9.19 -7.00 -13.13
C LYS A 41 8.91 -6.30 -11.80
N ARG A 42 8.71 -7.04 -10.71
CA ARG A 42 8.50 -6.47 -9.37
C ARG A 42 9.81 -5.99 -8.77
N ALA A 43 10.14 -4.73 -9.00
CA ALA A 43 11.26 -4.06 -8.34
C ALA A 43 10.80 -3.23 -7.13
N ILE A 44 11.73 -3.02 -6.17
CA ILE A 44 11.49 -2.11 -5.04
C ILE A 44 11.20 -0.69 -5.54
N SER A 45 11.87 -0.25 -6.60
CA SER A 45 11.64 1.06 -7.22
C SER A 45 10.20 1.24 -7.72
N ILE A 46 9.65 0.20 -8.36
CA ILE A 46 8.26 0.15 -8.85
C ILE A 46 7.28 0.28 -7.67
N ALA A 47 7.50 -0.46 -6.59
CA ALA A 47 6.66 -0.36 -5.39
C ALA A 47 6.75 1.01 -4.70
N ALA A 48 7.96 1.63 -4.66
CA ALA A 48 8.17 2.98 -4.13
C ALA A 48 7.38 4.00 -4.96
N ARG A 49 7.53 3.94 -6.28
CA ARG A 49 6.84 4.86 -7.20
C ARG A 49 5.32 4.75 -7.07
N ALA A 50 4.80 3.54 -6.97
CA ALA A 50 3.36 3.29 -6.82
C ALA A 50 2.80 3.87 -5.51
N THR A 51 3.54 3.78 -4.39
CA THR A 51 3.08 4.31 -3.09
C THR A 51 3.19 5.83 -2.97
N SER A 52 4.07 6.47 -3.74
CA SER A 52 4.35 7.91 -3.66
C SER A 52 3.73 8.73 -4.81
N ALA A 53 2.92 8.09 -5.67
CA ALA A 53 2.31 8.75 -6.83
C ALA A 53 1.10 9.62 -6.44
N ALA A 54 1.34 10.64 -5.60
CA ALA A 54 0.34 11.60 -5.14
C ALA A 54 -0.42 12.20 -6.31
N LEU A 55 -1.75 12.15 -6.22
CA LEU A 55 -2.62 12.70 -7.25
C LEU A 55 -2.30 14.19 -7.42
N THR A 56 -2.24 14.66 -8.67
CA THR A 56 -1.84 16.01 -9.12
C THR A 56 -0.35 16.39 -9.04
N LEU A 57 0.47 15.69 -8.24
CA LEU A 57 1.90 15.98 -8.13
C LEU A 57 2.77 15.10 -9.03
N PHE A 58 2.41 13.83 -9.16
CA PHE A 58 3.21 12.85 -9.90
C PHE A 58 2.38 12.15 -10.99
N PRO A 59 3.04 11.70 -12.08
CA PRO A 59 2.38 10.88 -13.07
C PRO A 59 1.93 9.55 -12.44
N LYS A 60 0.75 9.09 -12.85
CA LYS A 60 0.20 7.79 -12.43
C LYS A 60 1.18 6.68 -12.77
N MET A 61 1.38 5.76 -11.84
CA MET A 61 2.25 4.61 -12.07
C MET A 61 1.46 3.54 -12.84
N LYS A 62 2.02 3.03 -13.92
CA LYS A 62 1.41 2.02 -14.79
C LYS A 62 2.21 0.72 -14.72
N PHE A 63 1.53 -0.42 -14.59
CA PHE A 63 2.19 -1.71 -14.42
C PHE A 63 1.52 -2.85 -15.21
N PRO A 64 2.28 -3.64 -15.99
CA PRO A 64 3.66 -3.38 -16.41
C PRO A 64 3.73 -2.14 -17.34
N GLU A 65 4.89 -1.49 -17.48
CA GLU A 65 5.00 -0.22 -18.20
C GLU A 65 4.63 -0.31 -19.70
N SER A 66 4.99 -1.41 -20.37
CA SER A 66 4.82 -1.59 -21.82
C SER A 66 3.39 -1.91 -22.26
N ASN A 67 2.59 -2.57 -21.40
CA ASN A 67 1.19 -2.88 -21.65
C ASN A 67 0.44 -2.94 -20.31
N PRO A 68 -0.03 -1.78 -19.80
CA PRO A 68 -0.41 -1.66 -18.41
C PRO A 68 -1.74 -2.32 -18.10
N GLU A 69 -1.69 -3.34 -17.23
CA GLU A 69 -2.84 -4.05 -16.69
C GLU A 69 -3.35 -3.40 -15.39
N LEU A 70 -2.48 -2.66 -14.70
CA LEU A 70 -2.73 -1.97 -13.44
C LEU A 70 -2.27 -0.52 -13.52
N VAL A 71 -3.05 0.36 -12.89
CA VAL A 71 -2.67 1.75 -12.69
C VAL A 71 -2.71 2.03 -11.20
N PHE A 72 -1.58 2.47 -10.67
CA PHE A 72 -1.38 2.71 -9.25
C PHE A 72 -1.39 4.20 -8.92
N TRP A 73 -2.05 4.52 -7.82
CA TRP A 73 -2.09 5.83 -7.18
C TRP A 73 -1.49 5.74 -5.78
N ASP A 74 -1.12 6.90 -5.26
CA ASP A 74 -0.60 7.07 -3.91
C ASP A 74 -1.39 6.30 -2.85
N GLY A 75 -0.66 5.75 -1.88
CA GLY A 75 -1.26 5.14 -0.70
C GLY A 75 -2.09 6.15 0.12
N GLY A 76 -1.67 7.41 0.14
CA GLY A 76 -2.31 8.52 0.84
C GLY A 76 -3.74 8.84 0.41
N LEU A 77 -4.18 8.38 -0.76
CA LEU A 77 -5.57 8.52 -1.18
C LEU A 77 -6.54 7.67 -0.32
N LEU A 78 -6.10 6.50 0.12
CA LEU A 78 -6.92 5.58 0.92
C LEU A 78 -6.40 5.40 2.35
N ASN A 79 -5.08 5.48 2.53
CA ASN A 79 -4.42 5.20 3.78
C ASN A 79 -3.12 6.00 3.93
N ASN A 80 -3.27 7.28 4.29
CA ASN A 80 -2.15 8.21 4.53
C ASN A 80 -1.49 8.00 5.91
N LYS A 81 -2.05 7.14 6.76
CA LYS A 81 -1.53 6.78 8.09
C LYS A 81 -1.73 5.27 8.30
N PRO A 82 -0.79 4.43 7.85
CA PRO A 82 -1.05 3.01 7.65
C PRO A 82 -1.09 2.14 8.93
N ILE A 83 -1.23 2.75 10.11
CA ILE A 83 -1.05 2.07 11.39
C ILE A 83 -2.04 0.91 11.59
N ASP A 84 -3.33 1.13 11.33
CA ASP A 84 -4.35 0.10 11.51
C ASP A 84 -4.16 -1.03 10.50
N GLN A 85 -3.89 -0.69 9.24
CA GLN A 85 -3.67 -1.68 8.19
C GLN A 85 -2.38 -2.48 8.42
N LEU A 86 -1.33 -1.84 8.95
CA LEU A 86 -0.11 -2.52 9.39
C LEU A 86 -0.42 -3.48 10.54
N TRP A 87 -1.17 -3.03 11.55
CA TRP A 87 -1.55 -3.83 12.70
C TRP A 87 -2.33 -5.08 12.27
N TYR A 88 -3.34 -4.94 11.42
CA TYR A 88 -4.10 -6.08 10.91
C TYR A 88 -3.26 -7.00 10.02
N SER A 89 -2.27 -6.47 9.28
CA SER A 89 -1.39 -7.31 8.44
C SER A 89 -0.51 -8.26 9.25
N LEU A 90 -0.32 -8.01 10.54
CA LEU A 90 0.42 -8.93 11.43
C LEU A 90 -0.25 -10.31 11.50
N PHE A 91 -1.58 -10.36 11.48
CA PHE A 91 -2.31 -11.63 11.54
C PHE A 91 -2.13 -12.51 10.30
N GLU A 92 -1.58 -11.95 9.22
CA GLU A 92 -1.22 -12.71 8.01
C GLU A 92 0.10 -13.47 8.16
N LEU A 93 0.88 -13.17 9.21
CA LEU A 93 2.13 -13.86 9.53
C LEU A 93 1.90 -15.16 10.29
N VAL A 94 0.68 -15.37 10.80
CA VAL A 94 0.29 -16.54 11.58
C VAL A 94 -0.84 -17.29 10.87
N ALA A 95 -1.01 -18.57 11.21
CA ALA A 95 -2.15 -19.34 10.72
C ALA A 95 -3.47 -18.78 11.30
N PRO A 96 -4.64 -18.98 10.66
CA PRO A 96 -5.91 -18.41 11.13
C PRO A 96 -6.30 -18.79 12.57
N LYS A 97 -5.82 -19.94 13.06
CA LYS A 97 -6.03 -20.43 14.44
C LYS A 97 -4.77 -20.32 15.30
N GLY A 98 -3.70 -19.71 14.77
CA GLY A 98 -2.46 -19.49 15.49
C GLY A 98 -2.64 -18.39 16.54
N ALA A 99 -1.74 -18.37 17.53
CA ALA A 99 -1.68 -17.28 18.48
C ALA A 99 -1.39 -15.94 17.76
N ALA A 100 -1.96 -14.86 18.28
CA ALA A 100 -1.66 -13.53 17.79
C ALA A 100 -0.14 -13.25 17.87
N PRO A 101 0.45 -12.58 16.86
CA PRO A 101 1.86 -12.18 16.91
C PRO A 101 2.13 -11.28 18.13
N VAL A 102 3.20 -11.57 18.87
CA VAL A 102 3.62 -10.73 19.98
C VAL A 102 4.36 -9.50 19.44
N VAL A 103 3.83 -8.32 19.72
CA VAL A 103 4.45 -7.03 19.38
C VAL A 103 4.75 -6.28 20.65
N SER A 104 6.03 -6.10 20.96
CA SER A 104 6.48 -5.38 22.16
C SER A 104 6.56 -3.86 21.98
N CYS A 105 6.64 -3.39 20.73
CA CYS A 105 6.79 -1.98 20.41
C CYS A 105 6.12 -1.64 19.08
N LEU A 106 5.39 -0.53 19.05
CA LEU A 106 4.79 0.05 17.85
C LEU A 106 5.14 1.53 17.80
N ILE A 107 5.79 1.94 16.72
CA ILE A 107 6.18 3.34 16.49
C ILE A 107 5.47 3.84 15.24
N SER A 108 4.69 4.91 15.38
CA SER A 108 4.03 5.61 14.27
C SER A 108 4.65 6.99 14.12
N LEU A 109 5.25 7.26 12.96
CA LEU A 109 5.91 8.52 12.65
C LEU A 109 5.08 9.30 11.64
N GLY A 110 4.65 10.51 12.01
CA GLY A 110 3.99 11.45 11.11
C GLY A 110 4.98 12.42 10.46
N THR A 111 4.57 13.05 9.36
CA THR A 111 5.36 14.06 8.63
C THR A 111 4.99 15.51 9.02
N GLY A 112 4.31 15.69 10.16
CA GLY A 112 3.81 16.98 10.63
C GLY A 112 2.36 17.28 10.24
N TYR A 113 1.80 18.33 10.83
CA TYR A 113 0.46 18.86 10.52
C TYR A 113 0.53 20.39 10.57
N ALA A 114 0.03 21.05 9.53
CA ALA A 114 -0.08 22.51 9.50
C ALA A 114 -1.43 22.93 10.09
N ARG A 115 -1.41 23.78 11.11
CA ARG A 115 -2.63 24.40 11.64
C ARG A 115 -3.04 25.52 10.68
N LEU A 116 -4.23 25.44 10.11
CA LEU A 116 -4.80 26.54 9.34
C LEU A 116 -5.19 27.66 10.31
N GLU A 117 -4.44 28.76 10.29
CA GLU A 117 -4.83 30.02 10.91
C GLU A 117 -6.04 30.55 10.13
N MET A 118 -7.23 30.56 10.75
CA MET A 118 -8.39 31.24 10.20
C MET A 118 -8.13 32.74 10.27
N HIS A 119 -7.75 33.34 9.14
CA HIS A 119 -7.67 34.79 9.02
C HIS A 119 -9.08 35.36 9.25
N LYS A 120 -9.35 35.91 10.44
CA LYS A 120 -10.55 36.70 10.69
C LYS A 120 -10.46 37.90 9.75
N ARG A 121 -11.30 37.91 8.70
CA ARG A 121 -11.45 39.07 7.84
C ARG A 121 -11.89 40.27 8.70
N PRO A 122 -11.32 41.47 8.47
CA PRO A 122 -11.71 42.69 9.18
C PRO A 122 -13.17 43.06 8.93
#